data_AF-A0A2U1NF08-F1
#
_entry.id   AF-A0A2U1NF08-F1
#
_cell.length_a   1.000
_cell.length_b   1.000
_cell.length_c   1.000
_cell.angle_alpha   90.00
_cell.angle_beta   90.00
_cell.angle_gamma   90.00
#
_symmetry.space_group_name_H-M   'P 1'
#
loop_
_entity.id
_entity.type
_entity.pdbx_description
1 polymer ?
#
loop_
_entity_poly.entity_id
_entity_poly.type
_entity_poly.pdbx_seq_one_letter_code
_entity_poly.pdbx_strand_id
1 'polypeptide(L)'
;MKLEYVQRGDLQKVMELFSIKESNARSLLIHYGWNVEKIADVFLNKGKEVLYTEASLPIQDDGDISLLIDCSEALCEKCWQEFPVNQITSMDCNHQKIKNLVNVNNPDLAKKFDHSLLDSYINDKKNVKWCPSKPHCGNAIRIDDGDIYQSSVSEVSMKEMLKEVTLHTEAPVDYNWAIDAATIFFRSRRIVSNLYPFSYYMFANDLASNEMKTSNKQTRQTLFNCRHQQLEGYCEKLSYMLHQLLDSRDEDHVNELKVQIIDFSSLIDDLCKQLVVELEYMDPEQLGIGSIITYSIDW
;
A
#
# COMPACT_ATOMS: atom_id res chain seq x y z
N MET A 1 8.09 -8.11 -8.06
CA MET A 1 7.80 -8.05 -9.52
C MET A 1 8.18 -6.67 -10.04
N LYS A 2 8.91 -6.54 -11.16
CA LYS A 2 9.22 -5.22 -11.75
C LYS A 2 7.96 -4.62 -12.36
N LEU A 3 7.55 -3.44 -11.87
CA LEU A 3 6.25 -2.86 -12.18
C LEU A 3 6.17 -2.30 -13.62
N GLU A 4 7.24 -1.64 -14.06
CA GLU A 4 7.40 -1.03 -15.39
C GLU A 4 7.07 -2.00 -16.53
N TYR A 5 7.48 -3.27 -16.42
CA TYR A 5 7.26 -4.28 -17.46
C TYR A 5 5.77 -4.66 -17.58
N VAL A 6 5.08 -4.81 -16.45
CA VAL A 6 3.64 -5.15 -16.42
C VAL A 6 2.81 -3.98 -16.93
N GLN A 7 3.11 -2.77 -16.45
CA GLN A 7 2.47 -1.54 -16.91
C GLN A 7 2.66 -1.33 -18.42
N ARG A 8 3.88 -1.53 -18.94
CA ARG A 8 4.18 -1.44 -20.37
C ARG A 8 3.44 -2.50 -21.19
N GLY A 9 3.28 -3.71 -20.64
CA GLY A 9 2.48 -4.77 -21.27
C GLY A 9 1.00 -4.41 -21.38
N ASP A 10 0.37 -3.89 -20.32
CA ASP A 10 -1.02 -3.43 -20.36
C ASP A 10 -1.21 -2.20 -21.27
N LEU A 11 -0.24 -1.29 -21.29
CA LEU A 11 -0.20 -0.14 -22.19
C LEU A 11 -0.09 -0.57 -23.67
N GLN A 12 0.80 -1.52 -23.98
CA GLN A 12 0.99 -2.02 -25.33
C GLN A 12 -0.27 -2.74 -25.86
N LYS A 13 -0.94 -3.57 -25.04
CA LYS A 13 -2.23 -4.18 -25.40
C LYS A 13 -3.26 -3.13 -25.83
N VAL A 14 -3.40 -2.05 -25.06
CA VAL A 14 -4.38 -0.98 -25.38
C VAL A 14 -3.98 -0.20 -26.63
N MET A 15 -2.69 0.03 -26.87
CA MET A 15 -2.21 0.63 -28.13
C MET A 15 -2.52 -0.26 -29.35
N GLU A 16 -2.28 -1.57 -29.24
CA GLU A 16 -2.50 -2.55 -30.32
C GLU A 16 -3.99 -2.79 -30.58
N LEU A 17 -4.81 -3.04 -29.54
CA LEU A 17 -6.23 -3.34 -29.65
C LEU A 17 -7.05 -2.21 -30.30
N PHE A 18 -6.70 -0.95 -30.03
CA PHE A 18 -7.45 0.21 -30.55
C PHE A 18 -6.71 0.99 -31.64
N SER A 19 -5.48 0.59 -31.99
CA SER A 19 -4.59 1.29 -32.94
C SER A 19 -4.38 2.76 -32.59
N ILE A 20 -3.95 3.04 -31.35
CA ILE A 20 -3.82 4.40 -30.80
C ILE A 20 -2.43 4.77 -30.33
N LYS A 21 -2.14 6.08 -30.36
CA LYS A 21 -0.91 6.69 -29.84
C LYS A 21 -0.79 6.47 -28.32
N GLU A 22 0.43 6.27 -27.83
CA GLU A 22 0.76 5.98 -26.43
C GLU A 22 0.17 6.99 -25.43
N SER A 23 0.08 8.27 -25.83
CA SER A 23 -0.60 9.34 -25.11
C SER A 23 -2.05 9.00 -24.77
N ASN A 24 -2.80 8.54 -25.78
CA ASN A 24 -4.24 8.30 -25.68
C ASN A 24 -4.50 6.98 -24.93
N ALA A 25 -3.65 5.96 -25.15
CA ALA A 25 -3.71 4.71 -24.41
C ALA A 25 -3.48 4.92 -22.90
N ARG A 26 -2.53 5.80 -22.52
CA ARG A 26 -2.33 6.19 -21.11
C ARG A 26 -3.57 6.86 -20.52
N SER A 27 -4.17 7.85 -21.19
CA SER A 27 -5.36 8.52 -20.67
C SER A 27 -6.54 7.55 -20.47
N LEU A 28 -6.78 6.64 -21.42
CA LEU A 28 -7.80 5.58 -21.26
C LEU A 28 -7.50 4.67 -20.07
N LEU A 29 -6.25 4.21 -19.93
CA LEU A 29 -5.85 3.33 -18.83
C LEU A 29 -5.98 4.01 -17.47
N ILE A 30 -5.60 5.29 -17.35
CA ILE A 30 -5.78 6.06 -16.11
C ILE A 30 -7.28 6.27 -15.81
N HIS A 31 -8.08 6.70 -16.80
CA HIS A 31 -9.51 6.96 -16.63
C HIS A 31 -10.30 5.71 -16.19
N TYR A 32 -9.96 4.52 -16.72
CA TYR A 32 -10.63 3.27 -16.40
C TYR A 32 -9.90 2.41 -15.34
N GLY A 33 -8.97 2.98 -14.56
CA GLY A 33 -8.32 2.33 -13.41
C GLY A 33 -7.48 1.11 -13.78
N TRP A 34 -6.71 1.21 -14.88
CA TRP A 34 -5.87 0.17 -15.48
C TRP A 34 -6.57 -1.18 -15.73
N ASN A 35 -7.89 -1.13 -15.95
CA ASN A 35 -8.71 -2.28 -16.31
C ASN A 35 -8.98 -2.28 -17.84
N VAL A 36 -8.25 -3.14 -18.56
CA VAL A 36 -8.32 -3.27 -20.03
C VAL A 36 -9.67 -3.84 -20.50
N GLU A 37 -10.28 -4.72 -19.70
CA GLU A 37 -11.56 -5.37 -20.02
C GLU A 37 -12.69 -4.34 -20.10
N LYS A 38 -12.80 -3.45 -19.10
CA LYS A 38 -13.76 -2.32 -19.11
C LYS A 38 -13.59 -1.41 -20.33
N ILE A 39 -12.36 -1.15 -20.76
CA ILE A 39 -12.08 -0.32 -21.95
C ILE A 39 -12.61 -1.04 -23.21
N ALA A 40 -12.37 -2.36 -23.31
CA ALA A 40 -12.89 -3.17 -24.41
C ALA A 40 -14.43 -3.26 -24.38
N ASP A 41 -15.05 -3.45 -23.21
CA ASP A 41 -16.51 -3.47 -23.05
C ASP A 41 -17.15 -2.15 -23.48
N VAL A 42 -16.59 -1.00 -23.06
CA VAL A 42 -17.09 0.32 -23.47
C VAL A 42 -16.89 0.53 -24.98
N PHE A 43 -15.75 0.12 -25.54
CA PHE A 43 -15.49 0.20 -26.98
C PHE A 43 -16.49 -0.64 -27.79
N LEU A 44 -16.75 -1.89 -27.38
CA LEU A 44 -17.64 -2.81 -28.09
C LEU A 44 -19.12 -2.41 -27.98
N ASN A 45 -19.55 -1.89 -26.81
CA ASN A 45 -20.97 -1.57 -26.57
C ASN A 45 -21.35 -0.11 -26.87
N LYS A 46 -20.44 0.86 -26.72
CA LYS A 46 -20.71 2.30 -26.96
C LYS A 46 -19.97 2.88 -28.17
N GLY A 47 -18.96 2.19 -28.70
CA GLY A 47 -18.14 2.68 -29.81
C GLY A 47 -17.02 3.66 -29.43
N LYS A 48 -16.16 3.94 -30.42
CA LYS A 48 -14.90 4.71 -30.28
C LYS A 48 -15.10 6.15 -29.81
N GLU A 49 -16.09 6.86 -30.35
CA GLU A 49 -16.33 8.28 -30.05
C GLU A 49 -16.80 8.51 -28.60
N VAL A 50 -17.69 7.64 -28.09
CA VAL A 50 -18.14 7.72 -26.71
C VAL A 50 -16.99 7.42 -25.76
N LEU A 51 -16.20 6.37 -26.02
CA LEU A 51 -15.00 6.04 -25.25
C LEU A 51 -14.00 7.22 -25.17
N TYR A 52 -13.80 7.94 -26.29
CA TYR A 52 -12.88 9.08 -26.34
C TYR A 52 -13.46 10.30 -25.62
N THR A 53 -14.74 10.61 -25.82
CA THR A 53 -15.42 11.75 -25.18
C THR A 53 -15.49 11.57 -23.67
N GLU A 54 -15.82 10.36 -23.21
CA GLU A 54 -15.87 10.00 -21.79
C GLU A 54 -14.49 10.15 -21.12
N ALA A 55 -13.41 9.80 -21.84
CA ALA A 55 -12.02 9.97 -21.39
C ALA A 55 -11.38 11.34 -21.75
N SER A 56 -12.16 12.33 -22.20
CA SER A 56 -11.71 13.67 -22.62
C SER A 56 -10.57 13.68 -23.66
N LEU A 57 -10.55 12.73 -24.58
CA LEU A 57 -9.58 12.64 -25.66
C LEU A 57 -10.04 13.38 -26.92
N PRO A 58 -9.13 14.06 -27.64
CA PRO A 58 -9.45 14.63 -28.94
C PRO A 58 -9.73 13.50 -29.95
N ILE A 59 -10.87 13.62 -30.64
CA ILE A 59 -11.16 12.84 -31.83
C ILE A 59 -10.14 13.26 -32.91
N GLN A 60 -9.44 12.29 -33.49
CA GLN A 60 -8.41 12.55 -34.49
C GLN A 60 -9.04 12.49 -35.89
N ASP A 61 -9.36 13.67 -36.43
CA ASP A 61 -9.40 13.87 -37.87
C ASP A 61 -7.94 13.95 -38.37
N ASP A 62 -7.55 13.04 -39.28
CA ASP A 62 -6.18 12.97 -39.83
C ASP A 62 -5.91 14.03 -40.93
N GLY A 63 -6.61 15.18 -40.88
CA GLY A 63 -6.52 16.22 -41.90
C GLY A 63 -6.66 17.64 -41.37
N ASP A 64 -5.53 18.26 -40.98
CA ASP A 64 -5.18 19.65 -41.38
C ASP A 64 -3.75 20.10 -41.02
N ILE A 65 -2.75 19.20 -41.01
CA ILE A 65 -1.33 19.55 -40.76
C ILE A 65 -0.61 19.95 -42.08
N SER A 66 -1.34 20.54 -43.03
CA SER A 66 -0.83 20.92 -44.37
C SER A 66 -0.72 22.43 -44.59
N LEU A 67 -1.21 23.27 -43.68
CA LEU A 67 -1.36 24.73 -43.88
C LEU A 67 -0.33 25.59 -43.13
N LEU A 68 0.54 25.01 -42.30
CA LEU A 68 1.53 25.74 -41.47
C LEU A 68 2.93 25.86 -42.10
N ILE A 69 3.08 25.52 -43.39
CA ILE A 69 4.40 25.28 -44.02
C ILE A 69 5.12 26.58 -44.43
N ASP A 70 4.39 27.68 -44.68
CA ASP A 70 4.93 28.89 -45.33
C ASP A 70 5.27 30.06 -44.38
N CYS A 71 5.13 29.91 -43.06
CA CYS A 71 5.52 30.95 -42.09
C CYS A 71 6.94 30.72 -41.55
N SER A 72 7.81 31.73 -41.63
CA SER A 72 9.16 31.70 -41.05
C SER A 72 9.17 31.86 -39.51
N GLU A 73 8.23 32.65 -39.01
CA GLU A 73 8.10 33.10 -37.62
C GLU A 73 6.62 33.02 -37.21
N ALA A 74 6.35 32.77 -35.93
CA ALA A 74 4.99 32.82 -35.38
C ALA A 74 4.99 33.34 -33.93
N LEU A 75 3.82 33.83 -33.49
CA LEU A 75 3.64 34.51 -32.22
C LEU A 75 3.27 33.54 -31.09
N CYS A 76 3.97 33.59 -29.96
CA CYS A 76 3.60 32.86 -28.76
C CYS A 76 2.46 33.58 -28.02
N GLU A 77 1.23 33.07 -28.09
CA GLU A 77 0.02 33.66 -27.47
C GLU A 77 0.13 33.88 -25.95
N LYS A 78 1.07 33.20 -25.27
CA LYS A 78 1.26 33.31 -23.81
C LYS A 78 2.19 34.44 -23.38
N CYS A 79 3.22 34.78 -24.18
CA CYS A 79 4.16 35.86 -23.86
C CYS A 79 4.20 36.99 -24.90
N TRP A 80 3.41 36.88 -25.98
CA TRP A 80 3.24 37.88 -27.04
C TRP A 80 4.57 38.26 -27.71
N GLN A 81 5.43 37.26 -27.89
CA GLN A 81 6.74 37.36 -28.54
C GLN A 81 6.77 36.48 -29.78
N GLU A 82 7.44 36.98 -30.83
CA GLU A 82 7.66 36.28 -32.09
C GLU A 82 8.86 35.33 -31.94
N PHE A 83 8.70 34.09 -32.40
CA PHE A 83 9.76 33.08 -32.43
C PHE A 83 9.87 32.47 -33.84
N PRO A 84 11.07 32.13 -34.31
CA PRO A 84 11.23 31.37 -35.54
C PRO A 84 10.61 29.98 -35.37
N VAL A 85 9.97 29.44 -36.40
CA VAL A 85 9.18 28.19 -36.30
C VAL A 85 10.02 26.98 -35.87
N ASN A 86 11.35 27.01 -36.07
CA ASN A 86 12.27 25.98 -35.56
C ASN A 86 12.44 25.96 -34.02
N GLN A 87 12.04 27.01 -33.30
CA GLN A 87 11.98 27.06 -31.83
C GLN A 87 10.57 26.77 -31.30
N ILE A 88 9.54 26.87 -32.14
CA ILE A 88 8.15 26.62 -31.77
C ILE A 88 7.85 25.12 -31.88
N THR A 89 7.87 24.42 -30.75
CA THR A 89 7.33 23.06 -30.70
C THR A 89 5.80 23.13 -30.66
N SER A 90 5.15 22.72 -31.75
CA SER A 90 3.73 22.35 -31.72
C SER A 90 3.47 21.33 -30.60
N MET A 91 2.24 21.30 -30.07
CA MET A 91 1.86 20.41 -28.98
C MET A 91 1.38 19.04 -29.48
N ASP A 92 2.14 18.43 -30.41
CA ASP A 92 2.15 16.98 -30.48
C ASP A 92 2.59 16.46 -29.10
N CYS A 93 1.71 15.76 -28.38
CA CYS A 93 1.89 15.35 -26.99
C CYS A 93 2.88 14.17 -26.86
N ASN A 94 4.04 14.32 -27.48
CA ASN A 94 5.16 13.40 -27.47
C ASN A 94 5.82 13.42 -26.08
N HIS A 95 5.30 12.58 -25.19
CA HIS A 95 5.73 12.45 -23.81
C HIS A 95 7.25 12.17 -23.71
N GLN A 96 7.86 11.51 -24.70
CA GLN A 96 9.29 11.27 -24.74
C GLN A 96 10.09 12.56 -24.99
N LYS A 97 9.61 13.46 -25.86
CA LYS A 97 10.22 14.77 -26.12
C LYS A 97 10.18 15.66 -24.88
N ILE A 98 9.03 15.71 -24.19
CA ILE A 98 8.87 16.43 -22.92
C ILE A 98 9.77 15.81 -21.82
N LYS A 99 9.75 14.49 -21.66
CA LYS A 99 10.61 13.79 -20.68
C LYS A 99 12.09 14.05 -20.94
N ASN A 100 12.55 14.05 -22.19
CA ASN A 100 13.93 14.34 -22.54
C ASN A 100 14.32 15.77 -22.12
N LEU A 101 13.48 16.77 -22.43
CA LEU A 101 13.69 18.17 -22.04
C LEU A 101 13.70 18.36 -20.51
N VAL A 102 12.76 17.72 -19.80
CA VAL A 102 12.73 17.73 -18.32
C VAL A 102 13.96 17.04 -17.75
N ASN A 103 14.42 15.93 -18.31
CA ASN A 103 15.60 15.20 -17.83
C ASN A 103 16.92 15.96 -18.03
N VAL A 104 17.03 16.77 -19.08
CA VAL A 104 18.19 17.67 -19.29
C VAL A 104 18.22 18.79 -18.25
N ASN A 105 17.06 19.37 -17.92
CA ASN A 105 16.98 20.52 -17.02
C ASN A 105 16.86 20.15 -15.53
N ASN A 106 16.26 19.00 -15.21
CA ASN A 106 16.04 18.51 -13.85
C ASN A 106 15.83 16.97 -13.85
N PRO A 107 16.89 16.16 -13.73
CA PRO A 107 16.79 14.69 -13.80
C PRO A 107 16.02 14.07 -12.62
N ASP A 108 15.93 14.74 -11.47
CA ASP A 108 15.14 14.23 -10.33
C ASP A 108 13.64 14.50 -10.49
N LEU A 109 13.26 15.56 -11.20
CA LEU A 109 11.88 15.77 -11.64
C LEU A 109 11.48 14.74 -12.71
N ALA A 110 12.40 14.38 -13.61
CA ALA A 110 12.16 13.31 -14.59
C ALA A 110 11.93 11.93 -13.92
N LYS A 111 12.68 11.60 -12.86
CA LYS A 111 12.43 10.39 -12.04
C LYS A 111 11.06 10.43 -11.36
N LYS A 112 10.64 11.58 -10.83
CA LYS A 112 9.30 11.75 -10.23
C LYS A 112 8.17 11.59 -11.25
N PHE A 113 8.38 12.02 -12.49
CA PHE A 113 7.41 11.84 -13.58
C PHE A 113 7.16 10.35 -13.88
N ASP A 114 8.22 9.55 -13.93
CA ASP A 114 8.09 8.08 -14.10
C ASP A 114 7.39 7.42 -12.90
N HIS A 115 7.73 7.85 -11.67
CA HIS A 115 7.11 7.33 -10.45
C HIS A 115 5.60 7.61 -10.43
N SER A 116 5.16 8.82 -10.77
CA SER A 116 3.74 9.21 -10.73
C SER A 116 2.83 8.37 -11.64
N LEU A 117 3.34 7.87 -12.77
CA LEU A 117 2.56 6.98 -13.64
C LEU A 117 2.46 5.57 -13.04
N LEU A 118 3.53 5.11 -12.39
CA LEU A 118 3.58 3.83 -11.66
C LEU A 118 2.72 3.85 -10.39
N ASP A 119 2.62 4.99 -9.72
CA ASP A 119 1.75 5.21 -8.57
C ASP A 119 0.27 5.03 -8.93
N SER A 120 -0.21 5.59 -10.06
CA SER A 120 -1.57 5.33 -10.55
C SER A 120 -1.82 3.83 -10.74
N TYR A 121 -0.89 3.12 -11.41
CA TYR A 121 -1.03 1.67 -11.61
C TYR A 121 -1.16 0.91 -10.29
N ILE A 122 -0.42 1.29 -9.23
CA ILE A 122 -0.52 0.63 -7.91
C ILE A 122 -1.78 1.03 -7.15
N ASN A 123 -2.17 2.31 -7.17
CA ASN A 123 -3.33 2.80 -6.43
C ASN A 123 -4.63 2.15 -6.91
N ASP A 124 -4.75 1.93 -8.23
CA ASP A 124 -5.94 1.34 -8.85
C ASP A 124 -5.99 -0.20 -8.71
N LYS A 125 -4.85 -0.87 -8.57
CA LYS A 125 -4.75 -2.34 -8.46
C LYS A 125 -4.75 -2.77 -6.99
N LYS A 126 -5.94 -3.02 -6.42
CA LYS A 126 -6.15 -3.40 -4.99
C LYS A 126 -5.09 -4.38 -4.42
N ASN A 127 -4.78 -5.44 -5.16
CA ASN A 127 -3.88 -6.53 -4.79
C ASN A 127 -2.39 -6.30 -5.12
N VAL A 128 -1.97 -5.09 -5.47
CA VAL A 128 -0.57 -4.74 -5.80
C VAL A 128 -0.12 -3.54 -4.98
N LYS A 129 0.96 -3.68 -4.21
CA LYS A 129 1.54 -2.60 -3.37
C LYS A 129 3.02 -2.38 -3.65
N TRP A 130 3.52 -1.17 -3.40
CA TRP A 130 4.95 -0.86 -3.52
C TRP A 130 5.80 -1.70 -2.55
N CYS A 131 7.01 -2.06 -2.97
CA CYS A 131 7.99 -2.63 -2.03
C CYS A 131 8.34 -1.59 -0.94
N PRO A 132 8.31 -1.96 0.37
CA PRO A 132 8.56 -1.04 1.48
C PRO A 132 9.94 -0.36 1.54
N SER A 133 10.90 -0.77 0.70
CA SER A 133 12.21 -0.11 0.59
C SER A 133 12.05 1.40 0.36
N LYS A 134 12.81 2.22 1.10
CA LYS A 134 12.95 3.66 0.85
C LYS A 134 14.43 3.99 0.58
N PRO A 135 14.79 4.55 -0.59
CA PRO A 135 13.95 4.79 -1.76
C PRO A 135 13.39 3.49 -2.38
N HIS A 136 12.25 3.59 -3.09
CA HIS A 136 11.59 2.43 -3.70
C HIS A 136 12.48 1.76 -4.75
N CYS A 137 12.61 0.44 -4.66
CA CYS A 137 13.51 -0.36 -5.50
C CYS A 137 12.92 -0.78 -6.86
N GLY A 138 11.91 -0.06 -7.36
CA GLY A 138 11.21 -0.36 -8.63
C GLY A 138 10.39 -1.66 -8.65
N ASN A 139 10.27 -2.33 -7.49
CA ASN A 139 9.51 -3.57 -7.34
C ASN A 139 8.17 -3.33 -6.64
N ALA A 140 7.17 -4.11 -7.04
CA ALA A 140 5.90 -4.27 -6.35
C ALA A 140 5.75 -5.69 -5.78
N ILE A 141 4.98 -5.76 -4.69
CA ILE A 141 4.49 -6.98 -4.03
C ILE A 141 3.06 -7.21 -4.53
N ARG A 142 2.69 -8.48 -4.76
CA ARG A 142 1.28 -8.88 -4.90
C ARG A 142 0.82 -9.49 -3.58
N ILE A 143 -0.43 -9.24 -3.24
CA ILE A 143 -1.11 -9.83 -2.08
C ILE A 143 -2.34 -10.53 -2.65
N ASP A 144 -2.27 -11.85 -2.80
CA ASP A 144 -3.42 -12.64 -3.23
C ASP A 144 -4.33 -12.89 -2.01
N ASP A 145 -5.65 -13.00 -2.18
CA ASP A 145 -6.65 -12.84 -1.10
C ASP A 145 -6.62 -13.90 0.03
N GLY A 146 -5.69 -14.87 -0.03
CA GLY A 146 -5.41 -15.83 1.05
C GLY A 146 -4.10 -15.59 1.82
N ASP A 147 -3.19 -14.75 1.32
CA ASP A 147 -1.83 -14.59 1.86
C ASP A 147 -1.73 -13.42 2.86
N ILE A 148 -2.33 -13.62 4.05
CA ILE A 148 -2.14 -12.72 5.20
C ILE A 148 -0.72 -12.89 5.76
N TYR A 149 0.24 -12.18 5.13
CA TYR A 149 1.57 -11.80 5.62
C TYR A 149 2.32 -12.84 6.50
N GLN A 150 3.25 -13.58 5.88
CA GLN A 150 4.23 -14.37 6.64
C GLN A 150 5.07 -13.49 7.58
N SER A 151 4.85 -13.65 8.88
CA SER A 151 5.73 -13.17 9.95
C SER A 151 7.04 -13.98 10.00
N SER A 152 7.97 -13.50 10.83
CA SER A 152 9.35 -14.00 11.02
C SER A 152 9.53 -15.52 11.05
N VAL A 153 10.73 -16.00 10.68
CA VAL A 153 11.13 -17.42 10.66
C VAL A 153 10.83 -18.17 11.97
N SER A 154 10.99 -17.51 13.12
CA SER A 154 10.63 -18.03 14.45
C SER A 154 9.16 -18.46 14.57
N GLU A 155 8.29 -17.92 13.72
CA GLU A 155 6.86 -18.19 13.75
C GLU A 155 6.41 -19.28 12.81
N VAL A 156 7.00 -19.32 11.62
CA VAL A 156 6.85 -20.46 10.71
C VAL A 156 7.22 -21.72 11.50
N SER A 157 8.37 -21.69 12.19
CA SER A 157 8.77 -22.71 13.16
C SER A 157 7.72 -23.01 14.25
N MET A 158 7.24 -22.02 15.02
CA MET A 158 6.29 -22.28 16.11
C MET A 158 4.93 -22.81 15.62
N LYS A 159 4.41 -22.29 14.51
CA LYS A 159 3.14 -22.73 13.91
C LYS A 159 3.27 -24.09 13.21
N GLU A 160 4.43 -24.43 12.68
CA GLU A 160 4.72 -25.77 12.14
C GLU A 160 4.85 -26.79 13.28
N MET A 161 5.59 -26.49 14.36
CA MET A 161 5.69 -27.36 15.54
C MET A 161 4.32 -27.67 16.16
N LEU A 162 3.44 -26.66 16.33
CA LEU A 162 2.06 -26.89 16.82
C LEU A 162 1.23 -27.77 15.87
N LYS A 163 1.43 -27.65 14.56
CA LYS A 163 0.77 -28.51 13.56
C LYS A 163 1.33 -29.93 13.56
N GLU A 164 2.63 -30.12 13.71
CA GLU A 164 3.26 -31.44 13.82
C GLU A 164 2.80 -32.18 15.08
N VAL A 165 2.71 -31.50 16.23
CA VAL A 165 2.11 -32.05 17.46
C VAL A 165 0.67 -32.53 17.20
N THR A 166 -0.14 -31.71 16.52
CA THR A 166 -1.53 -32.07 16.13
C THR A 166 -1.60 -33.26 15.14
N LEU A 167 -0.53 -33.51 14.38
CA LEU A 167 -0.41 -34.60 13.41
C LEU A 167 0.20 -35.89 14.00
N HIS A 168 0.63 -35.89 15.26
CA HIS A 168 1.34 -37.02 15.88
C HIS A 168 0.64 -37.59 17.13
N THR A 169 -0.53 -37.06 17.52
CA THR A 169 -1.40 -37.65 18.54
C THR A 169 -2.39 -38.64 17.92
N GLU A 170 -2.44 -39.88 18.43
CA GLU A 170 -3.35 -40.93 17.94
C GLU A 170 -4.85 -40.69 18.27
N ALA A 171 -5.13 -39.69 19.11
CA ALA A 171 -6.47 -39.19 19.40
C ALA A 171 -6.66 -37.77 18.84
N PRO A 172 -7.90 -37.38 18.44
CA PRO A 172 -8.18 -36.05 17.91
C PRO A 172 -8.23 -34.99 19.03
N VAL A 173 -7.08 -34.70 19.62
CA VAL A 173 -6.92 -33.62 20.59
C VAL A 173 -6.96 -32.29 19.85
N ASP A 174 -8.01 -31.51 20.09
CA ASP A 174 -8.17 -30.19 19.48
C ASP A 174 -7.15 -29.20 20.05
N TYR A 175 -6.20 -28.79 19.22
CA TYR A 175 -5.17 -27.77 19.47
C TYR A 175 -5.44 -26.41 18.76
N ASN A 176 -6.62 -26.20 18.16
CA ASN A 176 -6.95 -24.94 17.48
C ASN A 176 -6.77 -23.73 18.42
N TRP A 177 -7.19 -23.85 19.68
CA TRP A 177 -6.98 -22.84 20.73
C TRP A 177 -5.50 -22.42 20.91
N ALA A 178 -4.53 -23.31 20.67
CA ALA A 178 -3.10 -22.99 20.74
C ALA A 178 -2.61 -22.29 19.46
N ILE A 179 -3.18 -22.63 18.31
CA ILE A 179 -2.94 -21.98 17.02
C ILE A 179 -3.54 -20.56 17.00
N ASP A 180 -4.72 -20.39 17.60
CA ASP A 180 -5.40 -19.11 17.80
C ASP A 180 -4.61 -18.23 18.78
N ALA A 181 -4.20 -18.80 19.92
CA ALA A 181 -3.35 -18.12 20.91
C ALA A 181 -2.02 -17.65 20.32
N ALA A 182 -1.33 -18.51 19.56
CA ALA A 182 -0.15 -18.12 18.80
C ALA A 182 -0.50 -16.99 17.81
N THR A 183 -1.57 -17.11 17.03
CA THR A 183 -1.99 -16.09 16.05
C THR A 183 -2.27 -14.73 16.69
N ILE A 184 -2.84 -14.69 17.89
CA ILE A 184 -3.01 -13.48 18.71
C ILE A 184 -1.66 -12.90 19.14
N PHE A 185 -0.71 -13.73 19.58
CA PHE A 185 0.66 -13.33 19.92
C PHE A 185 1.40 -12.63 18.76
N PHE A 186 1.14 -13.01 17.50
CA PHE A 186 1.70 -12.29 16.34
C PHE A 186 1.09 -10.92 16.10
N ARG A 187 -0.24 -10.85 16.23
CA ARG A 187 -0.99 -9.62 16.04
C ARG A 187 -0.55 -8.60 17.10
N SER A 188 -0.45 -9.03 18.36
CA SER A 188 0.03 -8.18 19.45
C SER A 188 1.50 -7.78 19.30
N ARG A 189 2.44 -8.67 18.95
CA ARG A 189 3.86 -8.27 18.71
C ARG A 189 4.02 -7.30 17.53
N ARG A 190 3.23 -7.45 16.46
CA ARG A 190 3.21 -6.50 15.32
C ARG A 190 2.67 -5.14 15.76
N ILE A 191 1.57 -5.11 16.52
CA ILE A 191 1.01 -3.89 17.10
C ILE A 191 2.05 -3.20 18.00
N VAL A 192 2.62 -3.90 18.99
CA VAL A 192 3.70 -3.41 19.88
C VAL A 192 4.82 -2.73 19.09
N SER A 193 5.28 -3.37 18.00
CA SER A 193 6.37 -2.85 17.16
C SER A 193 6.02 -1.52 16.48
N ASN A 194 4.75 -1.31 16.12
CA ASN A 194 4.26 -0.09 15.49
C ASN A 194 3.86 1.01 16.51
N LEU A 195 3.53 0.64 17.76
CA LEU A 195 3.27 1.59 18.85
C LEU A 195 4.52 2.41 19.23
N TYR A 196 5.73 1.86 19.04
CA TYR A 196 6.99 2.58 19.28
C TYR A 196 7.17 3.81 18.36
N PRO A 197 7.15 3.70 17.00
CA PRO A 197 7.14 4.86 16.11
C PRO A 197 5.98 5.82 16.38
N PHE A 198 4.77 5.31 16.65
CA PHE A 198 3.62 6.15 16.95
C PHE A 198 3.87 7.05 18.18
N SER A 199 4.36 6.48 19.29
CA SER A 199 4.63 7.21 20.52
C SER A 199 5.65 8.34 20.31
N TYR A 200 6.68 8.08 19.50
CA TYR A 200 7.67 9.09 19.11
C TYR A 200 7.05 10.27 18.34
N TYR A 201 6.29 9.99 17.27
CA TYR A 201 5.69 11.06 16.46
C TYR A 201 4.56 11.81 17.16
N MET A 202 3.68 11.11 17.89
CA MET A 202 2.52 11.70 18.56
C MET A 202 2.90 12.50 19.81
N PHE A 203 3.82 11.98 20.63
CA PHE A 203 4.11 12.56 21.93
C PHE A 203 5.44 13.32 22.01
N ALA A 204 6.52 12.79 21.41
CA ALA A 204 7.87 13.34 21.57
C ALA A 204 8.28 14.40 20.53
N ASN A 205 7.50 14.61 19.47
CA ASN A 205 7.84 15.54 18.38
C ASN A 205 7.04 16.85 18.47
N ASP A 206 7.74 17.99 18.44
CA ASP A 206 7.15 19.34 18.54
C ASP A 206 6.39 19.76 17.26
N LEU A 207 6.42 18.96 16.19
CA LEU A 207 5.62 19.20 14.98
C LEU A 207 4.11 19.05 15.22
N ALA A 208 3.68 18.28 16.22
CA ALA A 208 2.27 18.08 16.59
C ALA A 208 1.77 19.13 17.62
N SER A 209 2.19 20.39 17.50
CA SER A 209 2.11 21.40 18.57
C SER A 209 0.79 22.17 18.70
N ASN A 210 -0.13 22.10 17.72
CA ASN A 210 -1.26 23.04 17.65
C ASN A 210 -2.62 22.54 18.19
N GLU A 211 -2.98 21.25 18.09
CA GLU A 211 -4.39 20.84 18.30
C GLU A 211 -4.70 20.10 19.62
N MET A 212 -3.71 19.52 20.31
CA MET A 212 -3.91 18.92 21.64
C MET A 212 -3.54 19.87 22.78
N LYS A 213 -4.55 20.37 23.51
CA LYS A 213 -4.37 21.14 24.76
C LYS A 213 -3.46 20.37 25.72
N THR A 214 -2.35 21.00 26.12
CA THR A 214 -1.20 20.39 26.83
C THR A 214 -1.58 19.56 28.06
N SER A 215 -2.58 19.98 28.84
CA SER A 215 -3.09 19.23 30.01
C SER A 215 -3.60 17.82 29.68
N ASN A 216 -4.13 17.58 28.48
CA ASN A 216 -4.61 16.25 28.08
C ASN A 216 -3.52 15.40 27.41
N LYS A 217 -2.48 16.02 26.83
CA LYS A 217 -1.39 15.31 26.14
C LYS A 217 -0.62 14.41 27.10
N GLN A 218 -0.25 14.93 28.27
CA GLN A 218 0.50 14.16 29.28
C GLN A 218 -0.31 12.97 29.81
N THR A 219 -1.59 13.16 30.18
CA THR A 219 -2.45 12.08 30.65
C THR A 219 -2.64 10.98 29.61
N ARG A 220 -2.85 11.35 28.33
CA ARG A 220 -2.97 10.39 27.23
C ARG A 220 -1.65 9.64 26.96
N GLN A 221 -0.51 10.34 26.98
CA GLN A 221 0.81 9.72 26.84
C GLN A 221 1.09 8.71 27.97
N THR A 222 0.78 9.06 29.22
CA THR A 222 0.95 8.15 30.37
C THR A 222 0.06 6.92 30.27
N LEU A 223 -1.21 7.10 29.89
CA LEU A 223 -2.16 6.00 29.71
C LEU A 223 -1.79 5.08 28.54
N PHE A 224 -1.38 5.66 27.41
CA PHE A 224 -0.87 4.95 26.23
C PHE A 224 0.36 4.10 26.58
N ASN A 225 1.38 4.72 27.19
CA ASN A 225 2.61 4.02 27.58
C ASN A 225 2.32 2.89 28.58
N CYS A 226 1.38 3.09 29.51
CA CYS A 226 0.96 2.06 30.46
C CYS A 226 0.32 0.86 29.75
N ARG A 227 -0.63 1.07 28.83
CA ARG A 227 -1.24 -0.01 28.04
C ARG A 227 -0.26 -0.70 27.09
N HIS A 228 0.66 0.04 26.48
CA HIS A 228 1.73 -0.50 25.63
C HIS A 228 2.64 -1.44 26.43
N GLN A 229 3.10 -1.01 27.62
CA GLN A 229 3.90 -1.84 28.52
C GLN A 229 3.13 -3.06 29.06
N GLN A 230 1.83 -2.92 29.34
CA GLN A 230 0.97 -4.06 29.71
C GLN A 230 0.89 -5.09 28.58
N LEU A 231 0.70 -4.62 27.33
CA LEU A 231 0.65 -5.49 26.17
C LEU A 231 1.96 -6.25 25.97
N GLU A 232 3.12 -5.60 26.10
CA GLU A 232 4.42 -6.26 26.08
C GLU A 232 4.57 -7.33 27.17
N GLY A 233 4.21 -7.00 28.42
CA GLY A 233 4.26 -7.95 29.54
C GLY A 233 3.35 -9.18 29.32
N TYR A 234 2.18 -8.99 28.71
CA TYR A 234 1.29 -10.09 28.35
C TYR A 234 1.82 -10.89 27.14
N CYS A 235 2.45 -10.25 26.15
CA CYS A 235 3.09 -10.95 25.03
C CYS A 235 4.19 -11.89 25.50
N GLU A 236 5.10 -11.42 26.37
CA GLU A 236 6.18 -12.27 26.89
C GLU A 236 5.66 -13.38 27.80
N LYS A 237 4.59 -13.15 28.58
CA LYS A 237 3.96 -14.23 29.35
C LYS A 237 3.27 -15.27 28.46
N LEU A 238 2.54 -14.85 27.42
CA LEU A 238 1.92 -15.78 26.47
C LEU A 238 2.98 -16.58 25.70
N SER A 239 4.07 -15.93 25.27
CA SER A 239 5.25 -16.59 24.71
C SER A 239 5.74 -17.72 25.64
N TYR A 240 5.96 -17.41 26.91
CA TYR A 240 6.45 -18.39 27.90
C TYR A 240 5.51 -19.59 28.05
N MET A 241 4.19 -19.36 28.16
CA MET A 241 3.21 -20.46 28.28
C MET A 241 3.11 -21.32 27.01
N LEU A 242 3.23 -20.71 25.82
CA LEU A 242 3.29 -21.45 24.54
C LEU A 242 4.56 -22.32 24.42
N HIS A 243 5.70 -21.87 24.95
CA HIS A 243 6.91 -22.70 25.02
C HIS A 243 6.76 -23.84 26.05
N GLN A 244 6.21 -23.56 27.24
CA GLN A 244 5.92 -24.61 28.24
C GLN A 244 4.97 -25.68 27.68
N LEU A 245 3.97 -25.30 26.90
CA LEU A 245 3.06 -26.22 26.23
C LEU A 245 3.81 -27.19 25.29
N LEU A 246 4.76 -26.68 24.50
CA LEU A 246 5.57 -27.48 23.57
C LEU A 246 6.56 -28.43 24.27
N ASP A 247 7.09 -28.03 25.43
CA ASP A 247 7.99 -28.88 26.24
C ASP A 247 7.24 -29.92 27.10
N SER A 248 5.95 -29.69 27.38
CA SER A 248 5.14 -30.53 28.27
C SER A 248 4.80 -31.92 27.69
N ARG A 249 4.75 -32.92 28.58
CA ARG A 249 4.41 -34.33 28.26
C ARG A 249 3.36 -34.92 29.20
N ASP A 250 2.65 -34.06 29.91
CA ASP A 250 1.71 -34.40 30.97
C ASP A 250 0.35 -33.77 30.66
N GLU A 251 -0.69 -34.61 30.53
CA GLU A 251 -2.01 -34.17 30.08
C GLU A 251 -2.69 -33.25 31.11
N ASP A 252 -2.47 -33.46 32.41
CA ASP A 252 -3.05 -32.59 33.45
C ASP A 252 -2.44 -31.18 33.37
N HIS A 253 -1.12 -31.06 33.19
CA HIS A 253 -0.45 -29.77 33.01
C HIS A 253 -0.78 -29.11 31.66
N VAL A 254 -0.95 -29.88 30.57
CA VAL A 254 -1.45 -29.36 29.28
C VAL A 254 -2.84 -28.74 29.44
N ASN A 255 -3.73 -29.37 30.21
CA ASN A 255 -5.07 -28.83 30.48
C ASN A 255 -5.04 -27.58 31.38
N GLU A 256 -4.12 -27.51 32.36
CA GLU A 256 -3.90 -26.29 33.15
C GLU A 256 -3.40 -25.13 32.26
N LEU A 257 -2.37 -25.38 31.45
CA LEU A 257 -1.82 -24.40 30.51
C LEU A 257 -2.87 -23.95 29.49
N LYS A 258 -3.73 -24.86 29.01
CA LYS A 258 -4.82 -24.54 28.06
C LYS A 258 -5.76 -23.45 28.59
N VAL A 259 -6.19 -23.54 29.84
CA VAL A 259 -7.05 -22.51 30.45
C VAL A 259 -6.30 -21.18 30.55
N GLN A 260 -5.07 -21.19 31.08
CA GLN A 260 -4.28 -19.97 31.23
C GLN A 260 -3.95 -19.29 29.89
N ILE A 261 -3.68 -20.08 28.85
CA ILE A 261 -3.39 -19.59 27.49
C ILE A 261 -4.64 -18.93 26.88
N ILE A 262 -5.82 -19.57 26.96
CA ILE A 262 -7.07 -19.01 26.44
C ILE A 262 -7.42 -17.68 27.14
N ASP A 263 -7.35 -17.64 28.47
CA ASP A 263 -7.65 -16.44 29.25
C ASP A 263 -6.69 -15.28 28.92
N PHE A 264 -5.38 -15.55 28.82
CA PHE A 264 -4.40 -14.53 28.44
C PHE A 264 -4.53 -14.08 26.97
N SER A 265 -4.88 -14.98 26.05
CA SER A 265 -5.10 -14.62 24.66
C SER A 265 -6.32 -13.71 24.49
N SER A 266 -7.43 -13.97 25.18
CA SER A 266 -8.59 -13.05 25.19
C SER A 266 -8.22 -11.68 25.77
N LEU A 267 -7.47 -11.65 26.88
CA LEU A 267 -7.02 -10.42 27.53
C LEU A 267 -6.09 -9.58 26.63
N ILE A 268 -5.20 -10.23 25.88
CA ILE A 268 -4.31 -9.59 24.90
C ILE A 268 -5.11 -9.03 23.73
N ASP A 269 -6.03 -9.81 23.18
CA ASP A 269 -6.86 -9.43 22.04
C ASP A 269 -7.75 -8.20 22.36
N ASP A 270 -8.38 -8.18 23.54
CA ASP A 270 -9.18 -7.02 23.98
C ASP A 270 -8.32 -5.79 24.31
N LEU A 271 -7.09 -5.96 24.81
CA LEU A 271 -6.14 -4.86 24.99
C LEU A 271 -5.65 -4.29 23.64
N CYS A 272 -5.42 -5.16 22.65
CA CYS A 272 -5.12 -4.77 21.28
C CYS A 272 -6.25 -3.95 20.65
N LYS A 273 -7.50 -4.41 20.75
CA LYS A 273 -8.68 -3.67 20.25
C LYS A 273 -8.81 -2.27 20.90
N GLN A 274 -8.62 -2.18 22.22
CA GLN A 274 -8.65 -0.89 22.92
C GLN A 274 -7.54 0.06 22.45
N LEU A 275 -6.32 -0.44 22.27
CA LEU A 275 -5.20 0.35 21.74
C LEU A 275 -5.46 0.82 20.31
N VAL A 276 -6.02 -0.03 19.45
CA VAL A 276 -6.40 0.33 18.07
C VAL A 276 -7.41 1.47 18.03
N VAL A 277 -8.51 1.38 18.79
CA VAL A 277 -9.53 2.44 18.84
C VAL A 277 -8.97 3.76 19.40
N GLU A 278 -8.00 3.71 20.32
CA GLU A 278 -7.32 4.92 20.80
C GLU A 278 -6.31 5.51 19.81
N LEU A 279 -5.69 4.70 18.94
CA LEU A 279 -4.89 5.19 17.80
C LEU A 279 -5.77 5.92 16.78
N GLU A 280 -6.91 5.34 16.42
CA GLU A 280 -7.89 5.93 15.50
C GLU A 280 -8.43 7.27 16.02
N TYR A 281 -8.79 7.34 17.31
CA TYR A 281 -9.25 8.58 17.96
C TYR A 281 -8.16 9.68 18.02
N MET A 282 -6.89 9.34 17.81
CA MET A 282 -5.78 10.31 17.85
C MET A 282 -5.39 10.88 16.47
N ASP A 283 -6.24 10.70 15.45
CA ASP A 283 -6.15 11.30 14.10
C ASP A 283 -4.78 11.11 13.41
N PRO A 284 -4.52 9.91 12.87
CA PRO A 284 -3.27 9.62 12.18
C PRO A 284 -3.22 10.15 10.73
N GLU A 285 -4.27 10.79 10.21
CA GLU A 285 -4.27 11.37 8.86
C GLU A 285 -3.45 12.66 8.83
N GLN A 286 -3.63 13.56 9.82
CA GLN A 286 -2.86 14.81 9.92
C GLN A 286 -1.34 14.61 9.98
N LEU A 287 -0.88 13.47 10.51
CA LEU A 287 0.53 13.13 10.68
C LEU A 287 1.11 12.24 9.57
N GLY A 288 0.30 11.86 8.55
CA GLY A 288 0.74 10.99 7.45
C GLY A 288 1.12 9.56 7.85
N ILE A 289 0.72 9.14 9.05
CA ILE A 289 1.01 7.82 9.64
C ILE A 289 -0.16 6.83 9.53
N GLY A 290 -1.33 7.27 9.05
CA GLY A 290 -2.50 6.41 8.80
C GLY A 290 -2.18 5.15 7.99
N SER A 291 -1.26 5.23 7.03
CA SER A 291 -0.76 4.07 6.27
C SER A 291 -0.10 3.01 7.14
N ILE A 292 0.72 3.41 8.13
CA ILE A 292 1.46 2.48 9.00
C ILE A 292 0.52 1.76 9.97
N ILE A 293 -0.50 2.47 10.43
CA ILE A 293 -1.51 1.97 11.36
C ILE A 293 -2.45 1.00 10.64
N THR A 294 -3.00 1.38 9.48
CA THR A 294 -3.86 0.49 8.66
C THR A 294 -3.17 -0.81 8.24
N TYR A 295 -1.93 -0.77 7.71
CA TYR A 295 -1.14 -1.99 7.37
C TYR A 295 -0.83 -2.92 8.55
N SER A 296 -1.19 -2.55 9.79
CA SER A 296 -1.03 -3.39 10.98
C SER A 296 -2.36 -3.83 11.61
N ILE A 297 -3.51 -3.46 11.02
CA ILE A 297 -4.86 -3.62 11.58
C ILE A 297 -5.79 -4.41 10.66
N ASP A 298 -5.38 -4.81 9.45
CA ASP A 298 -6.11 -5.82 8.66
C ASP A 298 -6.22 -7.14 9.45
N TRP A 299 -7.46 -7.48 9.87
CA TRP A 299 -7.81 -8.59 10.78
C TRP A 299 -7.98 -9.94 10.06
#